data_AF-A0A1V3RNX5-F1
#
_entry.id   AF-A0A1V3RNX5-F1
#
_cell.length_a   1.000
_cell.length_b   1.000
_cell.length_c   1.000
_cell.angle_alpha   90.00
_cell.angle_beta   90.00
_cell.angle_gamma   90.00
#
_symmetry.space_group_name_H-M   'P 1'
#
loop_
_entity.id
_entity.type
_entity.pdbx_description
1 polymer ?
#
loop_
_entity_poly.entity_id
_entity_poly.type
_entity_poly.pdbx_seq_one_letter_code
_entity_poly.pdbx_strand_id
1 'polypeptide(L)'
;MFDYGVVVFANYSAAEKKEAIAFVKNYASTIVDLDLLEEYRIEIDSNIPKVIIKNDYVTVPYVDPSVLKIVMLNIAQSVALDYYEALTDDLITSSKKYIQELEHRGKLSISKKNLLKYIGKVLNVKNSIVDNLYILDDPNLVWDNEELHLLNRHLKANFDINPRFKDLDYRLDIVEDNLRLFTDVLNVRESSRLEWIVIILIFLEIMIALLFH
;
A
#
# COMPACT_ATOMS: atom_id res chain seq x y z
N MET A 1 -1.06 -19.86 2.04
CA MET A 1 -1.77 -18.58 1.80
C MET A 1 -1.40 -17.66 2.94
N PHE A 2 -1.06 -16.42 2.63
CA PHE A 2 -0.74 -15.39 3.61
C PHE A 2 -2.00 -14.59 3.95
N ASP A 3 -2.06 -14.03 5.15
CA ASP A 3 -3.25 -13.33 5.67
C ASP A 3 -3.62 -12.09 4.83
N TYR A 4 -2.66 -11.56 4.06
CA TYR A 4 -2.82 -10.46 3.11
C TYR A 4 -3.25 -10.87 1.70
N GLY A 5 -3.75 -12.09 1.52
CA GLY A 5 -4.38 -12.53 0.27
C GLY A 5 -3.42 -13.05 -0.80
N VAL A 6 -2.12 -13.18 -0.51
CA VAL A 6 -1.15 -13.78 -1.43
C VAL A 6 -1.13 -15.29 -1.31
N VAL A 7 -1.15 -15.97 -2.45
CA VAL A 7 -1.05 -17.44 -2.55
C VAL A 7 0.27 -17.78 -3.23
N VAL A 8 1.14 -18.48 -2.50
CA VAL A 8 2.42 -18.96 -3.03
C VAL A 8 2.36 -20.46 -3.23
N PHE A 9 2.87 -20.91 -4.37
CA PHE A 9 2.95 -22.31 -4.76
C PHE A 9 4.42 -22.71 -4.87
N ALA A 10 4.74 -23.94 -4.47
CA ALA A 10 6.05 -24.53 -4.75
C ALA A 10 5.91 -25.85 -5.46
N ASN A 11 6.56 -25.95 -6.62
CA ASN A 11 6.54 -27.15 -7.45
C ASN A 11 5.14 -27.55 -7.96
N TYR A 12 4.30 -26.55 -8.29
CA TYR A 12 2.99 -26.76 -8.93
C TYR A 12 3.08 -26.39 -10.41
N SER A 13 2.40 -27.17 -11.26
CA SER A 13 2.19 -26.84 -12.67
C SER A 13 1.24 -25.65 -12.84
N ALA A 14 1.28 -25.01 -14.02
CA ALA A 14 0.38 -23.89 -14.32
C ALA A 14 -1.12 -24.28 -14.23
N ALA A 15 -1.48 -25.53 -14.55
CA ALA A 15 -2.84 -26.02 -14.44
C ALA A 15 -3.29 -26.12 -12.97
N GLU A 16 -2.45 -26.71 -12.11
CA GLU A 16 -2.74 -26.84 -10.68
C GLU A 16 -2.80 -25.47 -9.99
N LYS A 17 -1.89 -24.54 -10.34
CA LYS A 17 -1.94 -23.14 -9.85
C LYS A 17 -3.29 -22.51 -10.19
N LYS A 18 -3.73 -22.64 -11.45
CA LYS A 18 -4.99 -22.05 -11.94
C LYS A 18 -6.21 -22.62 -11.23
N GLU A 19 -6.26 -23.94 -11.04
CA GLU A 19 -7.35 -24.61 -10.33
C GLU A 19 -7.41 -24.18 -8.86
N ALA A 20 -6.26 -24.14 -8.19
CA ALA A 20 -6.17 -23.71 -6.79
C ALA A 20 -6.59 -22.24 -6.62
N ILE A 21 -6.15 -21.34 -7.52
CA ILE A 21 -6.57 -19.93 -7.50
C ILE A 21 -8.09 -19.82 -7.72
N ALA A 22 -8.65 -20.57 -8.67
CA ALA A 22 -10.10 -20.57 -8.91
C ALA A 22 -10.89 -21.05 -7.70
N PHE A 23 -10.38 -22.06 -6.98
CA PHE A 23 -10.98 -22.54 -5.74
C PHE A 23 -10.94 -21.47 -4.64
N VAL A 24 -9.79 -20.85 -4.39
CA VAL A 24 -9.61 -19.83 -3.34
C VAL A 24 -10.46 -18.58 -3.60
N LYS A 25 -10.61 -18.19 -4.87
CA LYS A 25 -11.45 -17.04 -5.27
C LYS A 25 -12.90 -17.14 -4.76
N ASN A 26 -13.44 -18.35 -4.59
CA ASN A 26 -14.81 -18.54 -4.06
C ASN A 26 -14.97 -18.13 -2.59
N TYR A 27 -13.87 -18.01 -1.85
CA TYR A 27 -13.85 -17.66 -0.43
C TYR A 27 -13.29 -16.26 -0.17
N ALA A 28 -12.88 -15.54 -1.22
CA ALA A 28 -12.33 -14.20 -1.10
C ALA A 28 -13.45 -13.19 -0.80
N SER A 29 -13.27 -12.38 0.25
CA SER A 29 -14.18 -11.28 0.58
C SER A 29 -14.05 -10.11 -0.39
N THR A 30 -12.85 -9.89 -0.92
CA THR A 30 -12.53 -8.88 -1.93
C THR A 30 -11.61 -9.51 -2.97
N ILE A 31 -11.96 -9.37 -4.24
CA ILE A 31 -11.14 -9.85 -5.36
C ILE A 31 -10.22 -8.71 -5.79
N VAL A 32 -8.93 -9.00 -5.85
CA VAL A 32 -7.92 -8.11 -6.45
C VAL A 32 -7.93 -8.37 -7.95
N ASP A 33 -8.27 -7.34 -8.74
CA ASP A 33 -8.29 -7.39 -10.20
C ASP A 33 -6.95 -6.89 -10.77
N LEU A 34 -5.85 -7.46 -10.28
CA LEU A 34 -4.50 -7.21 -10.76
C LEU A 34 -3.83 -8.57 -10.95
N ASP A 35 -3.19 -8.76 -12.11
CA ASP A 35 -2.43 -9.97 -12.41
C ASP A 35 -0.99 -9.80 -11.91
N LEU A 36 -0.82 -9.94 -10.59
CA LEU A 36 0.47 -9.79 -9.92
C LEU A 36 1.09 -11.16 -9.68
N LEU A 37 2.33 -11.35 -10.13
CA LEU A 37 3.02 -12.62 -10.08
C LEU A 37 4.53 -12.41 -9.91
N GLU A 38 5.11 -13.24 -9.06
CA GLU A 38 6.54 -13.31 -8.82
C GLU A 38 6.97 -14.79 -8.87
N GLU A 39 8.09 -15.08 -9.52
CA GLU A 39 8.64 -16.43 -9.62
C GLU A 39 10.12 -16.45 -9.26
N TYR A 40 10.49 -17.38 -8.38
CA TYR A 40 11.88 -17.54 -7.95
C TYR A 40 12.22 -19.03 -7.87
N ARG A 41 13.34 -19.42 -8.49
CA ARG A 41 13.72 -20.83 -8.60
C ARG A 41 14.62 -21.25 -7.43
N ILE A 42 14.43 -22.47 -6.96
CA ILE A 42 15.32 -23.11 -5.99
C ILE A 42 16.00 -24.27 -6.71
N GLU A 43 17.31 -24.20 -6.84
CA GLU A 43 18.16 -25.23 -7.44
C GLU A 43 18.90 -25.99 -6.33
N ILE A 44 19.04 -27.31 -6.49
CA ILE A 44 19.68 -28.17 -5.50
C ILE A 44 21.02 -28.64 -6.05
N ASP A 45 22.11 -28.35 -5.34
CA ASP A 45 23.43 -28.88 -5.65
C ASP A 45 24.14 -29.31 -4.36
N SER A 46 24.27 -30.61 -4.13
CA SER A 46 24.90 -31.12 -2.91
C SER A 46 26.43 -30.92 -2.86
N ASN A 47 27.05 -30.41 -3.93
CA ASN A 47 28.49 -30.17 -4.00
C ASN A 47 28.89 -28.75 -3.55
N ILE A 48 27.94 -27.83 -3.40
CA ILE A 48 28.25 -26.48 -2.93
C ILE A 48 28.31 -26.45 -1.40
N PRO A 49 29.33 -25.79 -0.81
CA PRO A 49 29.50 -25.76 0.64
C PRO A 49 28.59 -24.71 1.33
N LYS A 50 28.03 -23.77 0.56
CA LYS A 50 27.18 -22.67 1.05
C LYS A 50 26.17 -22.26 -0.02
N VAL A 51 25.06 -21.68 0.42
CA VAL A 51 24.01 -21.13 -0.44
C VAL A 51 24.57 -20.08 -1.42
N ILE A 52 24.23 -20.21 -2.70
CA ILE A 52 24.58 -19.25 -3.76
C ILE A 52 23.31 -18.55 -4.20
N ILE A 53 23.28 -17.24 -4.07
CA ILE A 53 22.07 -16.44 -4.29
C ILE A 53 22.25 -15.60 -5.55
N LYS A 54 21.28 -15.66 -6.46
CA LYS A 54 21.20 -14.91 -7.70
C LYS A 54 19.83 -14.24 -7.80
N ASN A 55 19.68 -13.34 -8.77
CA ASN A 55 18.46 -12.56 -8.95
C ASN A 55 17.24 -13.42 -9.25
N ASP A 56 17.39 -14.50 -10.03
CA ASP A 56 16.25 -15.33 -10.48
C ASP A 56 16.17 -16.69 -9.79
N TYR A 57 17.20 -17.03 -9.01
CA TYR A 57 17.29 -18.34 -8.35
C TYR A 57 18.26 -18.34 -7.18
N VAL A 58 18.05 -19.32 -6.30
CA VAL A 58 19.00 -19.70 -5.25
C VAL A 58 19.44 -21.13 -5.45
N THR A 59 20.73 -21.40 -5.31
CA THR A 59 21.25 -22.77 -5.22
C THR A 59 21.52 -23.11 -3.76
N VAL A 60 20.89 -24.18 -3.27
CA VAL A 60 21.04 -24.69 -1.90
C VAL A 60 21.59 -26.12 -1.89
N PRO A 61 22.34 -26.53 -0.84
CA PRO A 61 22.81 -27.92 -0.73
C PRO A 61 21.67 -28.93 -0.58
N TYR A 62 20.60 -28.53 0.11
CA TYR A 62 19.35 -29.28 0.30
C TYR A 62 18.19 -28.30 0.51
N VAL A 63 16.96 -28.77 0.24
CA VAL A 63 15.73 -28.01 0.52
C VAL A 63 15.03 -28.66 1.69
N ASP A 64 14.88 -27.90 2.77
CA ASP A 64 14.04 -28.24 3.90
C ASP A 64 12.81 -27.30 3.97
N PRO A 65 11.84 -27.57 4.86
CA PRO A 65 10.68 -26.71 5.02
C PRO A 65 11.04 -25.26 5.42
N SER A 66 12.19 -25.04 6.04
CA SER A 66 12.65 -23.74 6.50
C SER A 66 13.11 -22.86 5.34
N VAL A 67 13.98 -23.39 4.47
CA VAL A 67 14.41 -22.76 3.21
C VAL A 67 13.19 -22.41 2.38
N LEU A 68 12.27 -23.37 2.19
CA LEU A 68 11.07 -23.16 1.41
C LEU A 68 10.21 -22.04 1.99
N LYS A 69 10.02 -22.01 3.31
CA LYS A 69 9.24 -20.98 4.00
C LYS A 69 9.86 -19.59 3.84
N ILE A 70 11.19 -19.45 3.94
CA ILE A 70 11.88 -18.17 3.75
C ILE A 70 11.75 -17.66 2.31
N VAL A 71 11.94 -18.54 1.32
CA VAL A 71 11.76 -18.18 -0.09
C VAL A 71 10.31 -17.77 -0.37
N MET A 72 9.34 -18.57 0.05
CA MET A 72 7.92 -18.27 -0.14
C MET A 72 7.49 -16.96 0.53
N LEU A 73 8.02 -16.68 1.73
CA LEU A 73 7.74 -15.45 2.46
C LEU A 73 8.21 -14.22 1.69
N ASN A 74 9.43 -14.24 1.15
CA ASN A 74 9.99 -13.10 0.41
C ASN A 74 9.28 -12.90 -0.94
N ILE A 75 8.95 -13.99 -1.64
CA ILE A 75 8.11 -13.92 -2.87
C ILE A 75 6.75 -13.30 -2.54
N ALA A 76 6.11 -13.73 -1.46
CA ALA A 76 4.81 -13.20 -1.07
C ALA A 76 4.87 -11.70 -0.73
N GLN A 77 5.94 -11.25 -0.08
CA GLN A 77 6.19 -9.83 0.17
C GLN A 77 6.37 -9.03 -1.12
N SER A 78 7.12 -9.56 -2.10
CA SER A 78 7.31 -8.89 -3.40
C SER A 78 5.96 -8.62 -4.08
N VAL A 79 5.10 -9.64 -4.18
CA VAL A 79 3.76 -9.53 -4.77
C VAL A 79 2.84 -8.60 -3.96
N ALA A 80 2.92 -8.64 -2.62
CA ALA A 80 2.15 -7.75 -1.77
C ALA A 80 2.57 -6.28 -1.97
N LEU A 81 3.87 -6.01 -2.13
CA LEU A 81 4.37 -4.67 -2.43
C LEU A 81 3.87 -4.18 -3.79
N ASP A 82 3.86 -5.01 -4.83
CA ASP A 82 3.28 -4.64 -6.13
C ASP A 82 1.82 -4.16 -5.99
N TYR A 83 1.04 -4.87 -5.17
CA TYR A 83 -0.34 -4.51 -4.91
C TYR A 83 -0.48 -3.15 -4.22
N TYR A 84 0.31 -2.90 -3.17
CA TYR A 84 0.25 -1.63 -2.45
C TYR A 84 0.82 -0.45 -3.24
N GLU A 85 1.82 -0.69 -4.09
CA GLU A 85 2.34 0.30 -5.03
C GLU A 85 1.25 0.71 -6.02
N ALA A 86 0.51 -0.24 -6.61
CA ALA A 86 -0.61 0.05 -7.50
C ALA A 86 -1.71 0.87 -6.80
N LEU A 87 -2.09 0.49 -5.57
CA LEU A 87 -3.03 1.27 -4.78
C LEU A 87 -2.53 2.69 -4.50
N THR A 88 -1.24 2.85 -4.23
CA THR A 88 -0.63 4.15 -3.92
C THR A 88 -0.53 5.02 -5.16
N ASP A 89 -0.26 4.46 -6.34
CA ASP A 89 -0.30 5.18 -7.61
C ASP A 89 -1.68 5.76 -7.91
N ASP A 90 -2.75 4.98 -7.65
CA ASP A 90 -4.12 5.46 -7.77
C ASP A 90 -4.41 6.64 -6.83
N LEU A 91 -3.91 6.56 -5.59
CA LEU A 91 -4.05 7.63 -4.59
C LEU A 91 -3.24 8.87 -5.02
N ILE A 92 -2.00 8.73 -5.48
CA ILE A 92 -1.21 9.87 -5.96
C ILE A 92 -1.88 10.53 -7.16
N THR A 93 -2.27 9.75 -8.16
CA THR A 93 -2.90 10.25 -9.39
C THR A 93 -4.19 11.01 -9.08
N SER A 94 -5.01 10.46 -8.18
CA SER A 94 -6.24 11.12 -7.72
C SER A 94 -5.96 12.44 -6.99
N SER A 95 -4.93 12.50 -6.15
CA SER A 95 -4.56 13.72 -5.42
C SER A 95 -4.03 14.80 -6.37
N LYS A 96 -3.21 14.42 -7.36
CA LYS A 96 -2.62 15.31 -8.36
C LYS A 96 -3.67 16.04 -9.18
N LYS A 97 -4.79 15.37 -9.50
CA LYS A 97 -5.92 16.01 -10.18
C LYS A 97 -6.45 17.23 -9.40
N TYR A 98 -6.57 17.12 -8.08
CA TYR A 98 -7.03 18.22 -7.24
C TYR A 98 -5.99 19.33 -7.08
N ILE A 99 -4.70 18.99 -7.06
CA ILE A 99 -3.62 19.99 -7.12
C ILE A 99 -3.72 20.83 -8.40
N GLN A 100 -3.92 20.17 -9.55
CA GLN A 100 -4.09 20.87 -10.83
C GLN A 100 -5.34 21.76 -10.86
N GLU A 101 -6.44 21.33 -10.24
CA GLU A 101 -7.62 22.20 -10.08
C GLU A 101 -7.31 23.43 -9.24
N LEU A 102 -6.56 23.27 -8.16
CA LEU A 102 -6.15 24.38 -7.30
C LEU A 102 -5.23 25.35 -8.05
N GLU A 103 -4.25 24.85 -8.80
CA GLU A 103 -3.34 25.65 -9.63
C GLU A 103 -4.11 26.49 -10.66
N HIS A 104 -5.00 25.87 -11.42
CA HIS A 104 -5.67 26.55 -12.54
C HIS A 104 -6.89 27.37 -12.14
N ARG A 105 -7.60 27.00 -11.06
CA ARG A 105 -8.89 27.60 -10.69
C ARG A 105 -8.88 28.28 -9.33
N GLY A 106 -7.82 28.11 -8.52
CA GLY A 106 -7.76 28.61 -7.14
C GLY A 106 -8.80 27.97 -6.22
N LYS A 107 -9.41 26.84 -6.61
CA LYS A 107 -10.46 26.16 -5.82
C LYS A 107 -10.49 24.67 -6.09
N LEU A 108 -10.87 23.92 -5.06
CA LEU A 108 -11.07 22.47 -5.12
C LEU A 108 -12.52 22.13 -5.46
N SER A 109 -12.74 21.21 -6.41
CA SER A 109 -14.07 20.70 -6.74
C SER A 109 -14.58 19.63 -5.77
N ILE A 110 -13.70 19.00 -5.00
CA ILE A 110 -14.06 17.95 -4.05
C ILE A 110 -14.93 18.50 -2.90
N SER A 111 -15.95 17.75 -2.52
CA SER A 111 -16.77 18.05 -1.35
C SER A 111 -16.08 17.60 -0.06
N LYS A 112 -16.36 18.26 1.08
CA LYS A 112 -15.83 17.85 2.40
C LYS A 112 -16.12 16.38 2.71
N LYS A 113 -17.32 15.90 2.38
CA LYS A 113 -17.70 14.49 2.55
C LYS A 113 -16.82 13.55 1.72
N ASN A 114 -16.57 13.87 0.46
CA ASN A 114 -15.73 13.03 -0.41
C ASN A 114 -14.25 13.11 0.00
N LEU A 115 -13.78 14.26 0.48
CA LEU A 115 -12.45 14.41 1.04
C LEU A 115 -12.24 13.52 2.26
N LEU A 116 -13.19 13.51 3.20
CA LEU A 116 -13.13 12.62 4.38
C LEU A 116 -13.13 11.13 3.99
N LYS A 117 -13.94 10.73 3.00
CA LYS A 117 -13.89 9.36 2.45
C LYS A 117 -12.53 9.02 1.85
N TYR A 118 -11.92 9.98 1.17
CA TYR A 118 -10.61 9.80 0.56
C TYR A 118 -9.50 9.69 1.62
N ILE A 119 -9.52 10.54 2.66
CA ILE A 119 -8.66 10.38 3.84
C ILE A 119 -8.82 8.98 4.44
N GLY A 120 -10.07 8.52 4.62
CA GLY A 120 -10.34 7.16 5.09
C GLY A 120 -9.76 6.06 4.19
N LYS A 121 -9.81 6.24 2.86
CA LYS A 121 -9.18 5.31 1.91
C LYS A 121 -7.67 5.26 2.10
N VAL A 122 -6.99 6.41 2.22
CA VAL A 122 -5.54 6.49 2.46
C VAL A 122 -5.17 5.81 3.77
N LEU A 123 -5.90 6.10 4.85
CA LEU A 123 -5.67 5.50 6.16
C LEU A 123 -5.88 3.98 6.14
N ASN A 124 -6.90 3.48 5.44
CA ASN A 124 -7.10 2.05 5.27
C ASN A 124 -5.94 1.39 4.53
N VAL A 125 -5.38 2.02 3.49
CA VAL A 125 -4.19 1.52 2.79
C VAL A 125 -2.99 1.51 3.73
N LYS A 126 -2.72 2.59 4.46
CA LYS A 126 -1.61 2.68 5.44
C LYS A 126 -1.75 1.63 6.56
N ASN A 127 -2.94 1.44 7.12
CA ASN A 127 -3.20 0.40 8.10
C ASN A 127 -3.03 -1.00 7.51
N SER A 128 -3.54 -1.25 6.31
CA SER A 128 -3.35 -2.54 5.64
C SER A 128 -1.87 -2.82 5.39
N ILE A 129 -1.09 -1.81 5.02
CA ILE A 129 0.36 -1.91 4.91
C ILE A 129 0.95 -2.23 6.28
N VAL A 130 0.64 -1.52 7.35
CA VAL A 130 1.20 -1.83 8.68
C VAL A 130 0.84 -3.25 9.14
N ASP A 131 -0.42 -3.64 9.03
CA ASP A 131 -0.90 -4.96 9.47
C ASP A 131 -0.25 -6.10 8.68
N ASN A 132 0.01 -5.88 7.39
CA ASN A 132 0.43 -6.93 6.46
C ASN A 132 1.90 -6.83 6.04
N LEU A 133 2.56 -5.69 6.21
CA LEU A 133 3.97 -5.42 5.89
C LEU A 133 4.81 -5.18 7.16
N TYR A 134 4.30 -5.51 8.35
CA TYR A 134 5.11 -5.79 9.56
C TYR A 134 6.18 -6.90 9.36
N ILE A 135 6.37 -7.35 8.11
CA ILE A 135 7.28 -8.38 7.62
C ILE A 135 8.71 -7.86 7.34
N LEU A 136 8.99 -6.59 7.64
CA LEU A 136 10.36 -6.09 7.65
C LEU A 136 11.17 -6.67 8.81
N ASP A 137 10.49 -7.07 9.89
CA ASP A 137 11.10 -7.85 10.94
C ASP A 137 11.49 -9.23 10.41
N ASP A 138 12.66 -9.68 10.83
CA ASP A 138 13.17 -10.98 10.44
C ASP A 138 12.35 -12.09 11.13
N PRO A 139 11.86 -13.09 10.38
CA PRO A 139 11.01 -14.13 10.95
C PRO A 139 11.78 -14.90 12.03
N ASN A 140 11.13 -15.28 13.14
CA ASN A 140 11.76 -15.99 14.26
C ASN A 140 12.70 -17.14 13.85
N LEU A 141 12.36 -17.82 12.75
CA LEU A 141 13.13 -18.92 12.17
C LEU A 141 14.57 -18.55 11.77
N VAL A 142 14.87 -17.28 11.46
CA VAL A 142 16.22 -16.87 11.06
C VAL A 142 17.12 -16.47 12.22
N TRP A 143 16.58 -16.25 13.43
CA TRP A 143 17.35 -15.71 14.55
C TRP A 143 18.47 -16.64 15.01
N ASP A 144 18.20 -17.95 15.00
CA ASP A 144 19.15 -18.98 15.44
C ASP A 144 19.85 -19.70 14.27
N ASN A 145 19.61 -19.27 13.02
CA ASN A 145 20.16 -19.92 11.83
C ASN A 145 20.78 -18.89 10.86
N GLU A 146 22.11 -18.83 10.87
CA GLU A 146 22.91 -17.89 10.05
C GLU A 146 22.66 -18.07 8.55
N GLU A 147 22.48 -19.30 8.06
CA GLU A 147 22.24 -19.57 6.63
C GLU A 147 20.87 -19.06 6.19
N LEU A 148 19.83 -19.27 7.01
CA LEU A 148 18.48 -18.77 6.72
C LEU A 148 18.42 -17.24 6.85
N HIS A 149 19.15 -16.66 7.80
CA HIS A 149 19.28 -15.21 7.91
C HIS A 149 19.97 -14.61 6.69
N LEU A 150 21.06 -15.22 6.21
CA LEU A 150 21.74 -14.81 4.99
C LEU A 150 20.84 -14.92 3.75
N LEU A 151 20.09 -16.03 3.64
CA LEU A 151 19.12 -16.24 2.57
C LEU A 151 18.04 -15.15 2.59
N ASN A 152 17.39 -14.93 3.73
CA ASN A 152 16.35 -13.93 3.90
C ASN A 152 16.85 -12.52 3.55
N ARG A 153 18.02 -12.13 4.04
CA ARG A 153 18.61 -10.82 3.78
C ARG A 153 18.86 -10.59 2.29
N HIS A 154 19.40 -11.58 1.58
CA HIS A 154 19.64 -11.44 0.15
C HIS A 154 18.36 -11.46 -0.66
N LEU A 155 17.36 -12.26 -0.30
CA LEU A 155 16.06 -12.22 -0.95
C LEU A 155 15.39 -10.85 -0.77
N LYS A 156 15.40 -10.30 0.46
CA LYS A 156 14.94 -8.93 0.72
C LYS A 156 15.67 -7.89 -0.13
N ALA A 157 16.96 -8.09 -0.40
CA ALA A 157 17.74 -7.22 -1.27
C ALA A 157 17.41 -7.43 -2.75
N ASN A 158 17.26 -8.66 -3.21
CA ASN A 158 16.98 -8.99 -4.61
C ASN A 158 15.61 -8.48 -5.06
N PHE A 159 14.60 -8.58 -4.19
CA PHE A 159 13.24 -8.08 -4.46
C PHE A 159 13.06 -6.60 -4.05
N ASP A 160 14.14 -5.93 -3.63
CA ASP A 160 14.12 -4.55 -3.15
C ASP A 160 13.04 -4.27 -2.08
N ILE A 161 12.73 -5.25 -1.22
CA ILE A 161 11.63 -5.19 -0.25
C ILE A 161 11.73 -3.92 0.61
N ASN A 162 12.90 -3.67 1.20
CA ASN A 162 13.10 -2.53 2.09
C ASN A 162 13.07 -1.18 1.33
N PRO A 163 13.80 -0.99 0.21
CA PRO A 163 13.68 0.22 -0.61
C PRO A 163 12.25 0.51 -1.08
N ARG A 164 11.54 -0.50 -1.62
CA ARG A 164 10.17 -0.38 -2.13
C ARG A 164 9.19 0.04 -1.04
N PHE A 165 9.28 -0.57 0.14
CA PHE A 165 8.49 -0.16 1.29
C PHE A 165 8.73 1.31 1.67
N LYS A 166 10.00 1.77 1.67
CA LYS A 166 10.32 3.16 1.98
C LYS A 166 9.78 4.15 0.95
N ASP A 167 9.86 3.80 -0.34
CA ASP A 167 9.27 4.62 -1.41
C ASP A 167 7.74 4.71 -1.26
N LEU A 168 7.10 3.57 -0.99
CA LEU A 168 5.66 3.47 -0.74
C LEU A 168 5.21 4.36 0.44
N ASP A 169 5.90 4.28 1.57
CA ASP A 169 5.61 5.09 2.77
C ASP A 169 5.76 6.59 2.48
N TYR A 170 6.87 6.99 1.85
CA TYR A 170 7.10 8.37 1.43
C TYR A 170 6.01 8.90 0.48
N ARG A 171 5.58 8.07 -0.47
CA ARG A 171 4.53 8.40 -1.44
C ARG A 171 3.16 8.56 -0.77
N LEU A 172 2.84 7.75 0.22
CA LEU A 172 1.62 7.89 1.01
C LEU A 172 1.65 9.15 1.87
N ASP A 173 2.80 9.51 2.45
CA ASP A 173 2.96 10.75 3.20
C ASP A 173 2.72 12.00 2.32
N ILE A 174 3.20 12.00 1.08
CA ILE A 174 2.88 13.07 0.11
C ILE A 174 1.35 13.18 -0.10
N VAL A 175 0.65 12.04 -0.24
CA VAL A 175 -0.81 12.07 -0.40
C VAL A 175 -1.46 12.62 0.86
N GLU A 176 -1.03 12.21 2.05
CA GLU A 176 -1.56 12.71 3.31
C GLU A 176 -1.39 14.24 3.44
N ASP A 177 -0.21 14.76 3.13
CA ASP A 177 0.08 16.19 3.14
C ASP A 177 -0.83 16.97 2.16
N ASN A 178 -1.04 16.44 0.96
CA ASN A 178 -1.99 17.01 0.01
C ASN A 178 -3.41 17.06 0.59
N LEU A 179 -3.87 15.99 1.25
CA LEU A 179 -5.21 15.95 1.85
C LEU A 179 -5.36 16.89 3.06
N ARG A 180 -4.29 17.09 3.84
CA ARG A 180 -4.25 18.10 4.91
C ARG A 180 -4.43 19.50 4.33
N LEU A 181 -3.66 19.85 3.29
CA LEU A 181 -3.80 21.12 2.58
C LEU A 181 -5.22 21.29 2.01
N PHE A 182 -5.79 20.25 1.40
CA PHE A 182 -7.16 20.32 0.86
C PHE A 182 -8.19 20.57 1.95
N THR A 183 -7.98 20.00 3.14
CA THR A 183 -8.86 20.21 4.29
C THR A 183 -8.82 21.66 4.74
N ASP A 184 -7.63 22.26 4.81
CA ASP A 184 -7.45 23.66 5.18
C ASP A 184 -8.12 24.61 4.17
N VAL A 185 -7.94 24.38 2.86
CA VAL A 185 -8.60 25.14 1.80
C VAL A 185 -10.12 25.09 1.93
N LEU A 186 -10.70 23.92 2.22
CA LEU A 186 -12.14 23.78 2.41
C LEU A 186 -12.64 24.45 3.71
N ASN A 187 -11.86 24.39 4.79
CA ASN A 187 -12.22 25.02 6.05
C ASN A 187 -12.23 26.56 5.93
N VAL A 188 -11.27 27.16 5.23
CA VAL A 188 -11.27 28.59 4.91
C VAL A 188 -12.54 28.98 4.15
N ARG A 189 -12.94 28.19 3.15
CA ARG A 189 -14.18 28.44 2.38
C ARG A 189 -15.44 28.42 3.24
N GLU A 190 -15.55 27.46 4.15
CA GLU A 190 -16.71 27.37 5.06
C GLU A 190 -16.71 28.52 6.08
N SER A 191 -15.54 28.92 6.58
CA SER A 191 -15.38 30.07 7.48
C SER A 191 -15.86 31.37 6.82
N SER A 192 -15.43 31.64 5.59
CA SER A 192 -15.88 32.83 4.83
C SER A 192 -17.39 32.82 4.58
N ARG A 193 -18.02 31.65 4.42
CA ARG A 193 -19.48 31.57 4.25
C ARG A 193 -20.22 31.98 5.53
N LEU A 194 -19.74 31.53 6.70
CA LEU A 194 -20.32 31.92 7.99
C LEU A 194 -20.13 33.41 8.26
N GLU A 195 -18.96 33.95 7.92
CA GLU A 195 -18.68 35.39 8.03
C GLU A 195 -19.69 36.23 7.23
N TRP A 196 -19.96 35.85 5.97
CA TRP A 196 -20.97 36.54 5.16
C TRP A 196 -22.39 36.45 5.74
N ILE A 197 -22.77 35.30 6.31
CA ILE A 197 -24.07 35.17 6.99
C ILE A 197 -24.17 36.16 8.16
N VAL A 198 -23.12 36.28 8.98
CA VAL A 198 -23.07 37.23 10.10
C VAL A 198 -23.17 38.67 9.61
N ILE A 199 -22.42 39.05 8.57
CA ILE A 199 -22.46 40.40 7.99
C ILE A 199 -23.87 40.75 7.50
N ILE A 200 -24.54 39.82 6.80
CA ILE A 200 -25.90 40.01 6.30
C ILE A 200 -26.91 40.17 7.45
N LEU A 201 -26.79 39.35 8.50
CA LEU A 201 -27.65 39.44 9.68
C LEU A 201 -27.53 40.80 10.38
N ILE A 202 -26.30 41.30 10.58
CA ILE A 202 -26.04 42.62 11.17
C ILE A 202 -26.60 43.73 10.28
N PHE A 203 -26.38 43.64 8.96
CA PHE A 203 -26.90 44.63 8.02
C PHE A 203 -28.45 44.70 8.05
N LEU A 204 -29.11 43.55 8.10
CA LEU A 204 -30.57 43.46 8.19
C LEU A 204 -31.09 44.03 9.51
N GLU A 205 -30.42 43.77 10.62
CA GLU A 205 -30.75 44.36 11.94
C GLU A 205 -30.70 45.89 11.90
N ILE A 206 -29.64 46.46 11.31
CA ILE A 206 -29.50 47.91 11.15
C ILE A 206 -30.62 48.49 10.28
N MET A 207 -30.98 47.83 9.18
CA MET A 207 -32.08 48.28 8.31
C MET A 207 -33.43 48.27 9.03
N ILE A 208 -33.73 47.24 9.82
CA ILE A 208 -34.94 47.17 10.64
C ILE A 208 -34.93 48.31 11.68
N ALA A 209 -33.81 48.51 12.37
CA ALA A 209 -33.68 49.57 13.36
C ALA A 209 -33.93 50.97 12.76
N LEU A 210 -33.50 51.22 11.51
CA LEU A 210 -33.74 52.49 10.81
C LEU A 210 -35.15 52.65 10.24
N LEU A 211 -35.85 51.56 9.91
CA LEU A 211 -37.21 51.62 9.36
C LEU A 211 -38.30 51.70 10.43
N PHE A 212 -38.05 51.13 11.61
CA PHE A 212 -39.02 51.04 12.70
C PHE A 212 -38.72 51.99 13.86
N HIS A 213 -37.69 52.84 13.75
CA HIS A 213 -37.41 53.93 14.69
C HIS A 213 -37.58 55.29 14.03
#